data_AF-A0A8S9U3Q3-F1
#
_entry.id   AF-A0A8S9U3Q3-F1
#
_cell.length_a   1.000
_cell.length_b   1.000
_cell.length_c   1.000
_cell.angle_alpha   90.00
_cell.angle_beta   90.00
_cell.angle_gamma   90.00
#
_symmetry.space_group_name_H-M   'P 1'
#
loop_
_entity.id
_entity.type
_entity.pdbx_description
1 polymer ?
#
loop_
_entity_poly.entity_id
_entity_poly.type
_entity_poly.pdbx_seq_one_letter_code
_entity_poly.pdbx_strand_id
1 'polypeptide(L)'
;MYSFQQAFLAVAVAFGSTRAFTGEGTTYGLTDPSGGNCNFMDYPQAAVSNFVAINKVQWDDSMSCGRCAQVTCTDPQCSGRSQESAIVYVVDQCPGCNDGDLDLSPTVFEAITGMTPSKVEISWEFVTCPTSGNIKYCLKEGSNAFWAAIQPTHTIVGVDSVTIDGKPTSMVASSFYFLLDGISTVKSDLSHLKITLTSVSGETIEDVLSFTDGNCVEGTTDNGGVDGISNRCPTYNPDEYANQRSDRDPNYCPNDGIVNDEPSNDRSSDNRTANGSSDKRTNDGTAKDESFY
;
A
#
# COMPACT_ATOMS: atom_id res chain seq x y z
N MET A 1 0.75 56.04 30.49
CA MET A 1 1.41 54.77 30.86
C MET A 1 0.42 53.66 30.66
N TYR A 2 0.61 52.78 29.68
CA TYR A 2 0.27 51.34 29.69
C TYR A 2 0.77 50.78 28.35
N SER A 3 1.91 50.08 28.40
CA SER A 3 2.53 49.41 27.26
C SER A 3 1.95 47.99 27.19
N PHE A 4 1.29 47.64 26.09
CA PHE A 4 0.85 46.26 25.82
C PHE A 4 1.98 45.53 25.09
N GLN A 5 2.72 44.67 25.81
CA GLN A 5 3.58 43.68 25.17
C GLN A 5 2.72 42.50 24.71
N GLN A 6 2.66 42.28 23.40
CA GLN A 6 2.13 41.04 22.84
C GLN A 6 3.17 39.94 22.99
N ALA A 7 2.86 38.91 23.77
CA ALA A 7 3.64 37.69 23.84
C ALA A 7 3.26 36.78 22.67
N PHE A 8 4.16 36.63 21.70
CA PHE A 8 4.04 35.58 20.70
C PHE A 8 4.43 34.24 21.34
N LEU A 9 3.45 33.36 21.52
CA LEU A 9 3.70 31.95 21.81
C LEU A 9 4.24 31.30 20.53
N ALA A 10 5.55 31.05 20.49
CA ALA A 10 6.14 30.16 19.50
C ALA A 10 5.70 28.72 19.80
N VAL A 11 4.80 28.17 18.98
CA VAL A 11 4.51 26.74 18.99
C VAL A 11 5.67 26.05 18.30
N ALA A 12 6.55 25.40 19.06
CA ALA A 12 7.56 24.51 18.52
C ALA A 12 6.86 23.22 18.09
N VAL A 13 6.72 23.00 16.78
CA VAL A 13 6.35 21.70 16.22
C VAL A 13 7.56 20.79 16.38
N ALA A 14 7.50 19.86 17.34
CA ALA A 14 8.50 18.82 17.48
C ALA A 14 8.30 17.81 16.34
N PHE A 15 9.13 17.89 15.30
CA PHE A 15 9.28 16.79 14.35
C PHE A 15 9.96 15.65 15.12
N GLY A 16 9.17 14.68 15.57
CA GLY A 16 9.71 13.45 16.11
C GLY A 16 10.58 12.81 15.03
N SER A 17 11.86 12.61 15.31
CA SER A 17 12.73 11.82 14.44
C SER A 17 12.20 10.39 14.45
N THR A 18 11.46 10.01 13.41
CA THR A 18 11.16 8.62 13.10
C THR A 18 12.50 7.89 13.01
N ARG A 19 12.62 6.75 13.71
CA ARG A 19 13.86 5.98 13.70
C ARG A 19 13.93 5.21 12.38
N ALA A 20 14.86 5.61 11.52
CA ALA A 20 15.25 4.81 10.38
C ALA A 20 15.97 3.53 10.85
N PHE A 21 15.64 2.42 10.20
CA PHE A 21 16.32 1.15 10.28
C PHE A 21 17.28 1.02 9.10
N THR A 22 18.32 0.21 9.27
CA THR A 22 19.28 -0.10 8.22
C THR A 22 19.48 -1.61 8.17
N GLY A 23 19.66 -2.15 6.97
CA GLY A 23 19.89 -3.58 6.78
C GLY A 23 20.16 -3.91 5.32
N GLU A 24 19.99 -5.18 4.97
CA GLU A 24 20.07 -5.67 3.60
C GLU A 24 18.67 -5.75 2.98
N GLY A 25 18.56 -5.30 1.72
CA GLY A 25 17.40 -5.52 0.87
C GLY A 25 17.66 -6.68 -0.08
N THR A 26 16.77 -7.67 -0.08
CA THR A 26 16.69 -8.74 -1.10
C THR A 26 15.35 -8.71 -1.80
N THR A 27 15.01 -9.77 -2.55
CA THR A 27 13.70 -9.90 -3.16
C THR A 27 13.16 -11.33 -3.16
N TYR A 28 11.83 -11.44 -3.03
CA TYR A 28 11.07 -12.67 -3.09
C TYR A 28 9.82 -12.52 -3.97
N GLY A 29 9.29 -13.66 -4.42
CA GLY A 29 8.05 -13.72 -5.17
C GLY A 29 6.85 -14.01 -4.26
N LEU A 30 5.79 -13.24 -4.46
CA LEU A 30 4.47 -13.48 -3.86
C LEU A 30 3.42 -13.28 -4.96
N THR A 31 2.44 -14.19 -5.06
CA THR A 31 1.35 -14.04 -6.05
C THR A 31 0.50 -12.82 -5.74
N ASP A 32 0.08 -12.69 -4.48
CA ASP A 32 -0.65 -11.56 -3.94
C ASP A 32 -0.58 -11.54 -2.40
N PRO A 33 -0.96 -10.43 -1.74
CA PRO A 33 -0.88 -10.28 -0.29
C PRO A 33 -1.63 -11.33 0.56
N SER A 34 -2.58 -12.08 -0.02
CA SER A 34 -3.28 -13.16 0.71
C SER A 34 -2.35 -14.34 1.02
N GLY A 35 -1.30 -14.52 0.22
CA GLY A 35 -0.33 -15.61 0.40
C GLY A 35 0.76 -15.34 1.44
N GLY A 36 0.88 -14.09 1.92
CA GLY A 36 1.85 -13.72 2.95
C GLY A 36 1.38 -14.07 4.36
N ASN A 37 2.28 -14.02 5.33
CA ASN A 37 2.00 -14.36 6.74
C ASN A 37 0.97 -13.41 7.39
N CYS A 38 0.73 -12.21 6.83
CA CYS A 38 -0.38 -11.37 7.28
C CYS A 38 -1.76 -11.97 6.94
N ASN A 39 -1.83 -12.89 5.96
CA ASN A 39 -3.06 -13.57 5.55
C ASN A 39 -4.20 -12.59 5.22
N PHE A 40 -3.92 -11.57 4.40
CA PHE A 40 -4.91 -10.55 4.07
C PHE A 40 -6.06 -11.12 3.23
N MET A 41 -7.30 -10.92 3.68
CA MET A 41 -8.51 -11.25 2.89
C MET A 41 -8.87 -10.14 1.88
N ASP A 42 -8.45 -8.91 2.15
CA ASP A 42 -8.59 -7.77 1.27
C ASP A 42 -7.39 -6.83 1.48
N TYR A 43 -6.99 -6.08 0.44
CA TYR A 43 -5.79 -5.26 0.44
C TYR A 43 -5.83 -4.18 -0.66
N PRO A 44 -5.10 -3.06 -0.48
CA PRO A 44 -4.95 -2.07 -1.55
C PRO A 44 -4.29 -2.69 -2.78
N GLN A 45 -4.78 -2.36 -3.98
CA GLN A 45 -4.24 -2.90 -5.24
C GLN A 45 -2.73 -2.66 -5.40
N ALA A 46 -2.22 -1.54 -4.89
CA ALA A 46 -0.79 -1.21 -4.90
C ALA A 46 0.07 -2.23 -4.13
N ALA A 47 -0.49 -2.93 -3.13
CA ALA A 47 0.22 -3.94 -2.36
C ALA A 47 0.53 -5.21 -3.20
N VAL A 48 -0.11 -5.42 -4.35
CA VAL A 48 0.19 -6.54 -5.25
C VAL A 48 1.59 -6.41 -5.88
N SER A 49 2.03 -5.18 -6.17
CA SER A 49 3.35 -4.93 -6.74
C SER A 49 4.33 -4.32 -5.75
N ASN A 50 3.85 -3.68 -4.68
CA ASN A 50 4.68 -2.93 -3.74
C ASN A 50 4.68 -3.56 -2.35
N PHE A 51 4.87 -4.87 -2.26
CA PHE A 51 4.91 -5.57 -0.98
C PHE A 51 6.33 -5.73 -0.42
N VAL A 52 6.39 -6.05 0.88
CA VAL A 52 7.62 -6.45 1.57
C VAL A 52 7.33 -7.55 2.60
N ALA A 53 8.29 -8.47 2.76
CA ALA A 53 8.41 -9.32 3.93
C ALA A 53 9.45 -8.73 4.90
N ILE A 54 9.10 -8.58 6.18
CA ILE A 54 9.97 -7.95 7.17
C ILE A 54 10.56 -8.98 8.14
N ASN A 55 11.73 -8.68 8.70
CA ASN A 55 12.39 -9.54 9.66
C ASN A 55 11.59 -9.71 10.97
N LYS A 56 11.98 -10.71 11.76
CA LYS A 56 11.28 -11.09 13.00
C LYS A 56 11.20 -9.98 14.06
N VAL A 57 12.20 -9.11 14.16
CA VAL A 57 12.22 -8.06 15.19
C VAL A 57 11.19 -6.98 14.87
N GLN A 58 11.15 -6.49 13.63
CA GLN A 58 10.15 -5.51 13.22
C GLN A 58 8.79 -6.13 12.89
N TRP A 59 8.68 -7.44 12.71
CA TRP A 59 7.41 -8.16 12.56
C TRP A 59 6.46 -7.98 13.73
N ASP A 60 7.00 -7.93 14.95
CA ASP A 60 6.26 -7.66 16.19
C ASP A 60 5.00 -8.52 16.34
N ASP A 61 5.16 -9.85 16.25
CA ASP A 61 4.06 -10.82 16.38
C ASP A 61 2.80 -10.48 15.52
N SER A 62 3.04 -10.10 14.26
CA SER A 62 2.05 -9.69 13.25
C SER A 62 1.50 -8.27 13.42
N MET A 63 1.87 -7.53 14.47
CA MET A 63 1.37 -6.17 14.70
C MET A 63 1.90 -5.16 13.67
N SER A 64 2.93 -5.52 12.90
CA SER A 64 3.38 -4.71 11.77
C SER A 64 2.64 -4.95 10.45
N CYS A 65 1.73 -5.93 10.38
CA CYS A 65 0.92 -6.16 9.19
C CYS A 65 0.10 -4.93 8.80
N GLY A 66 0.08 -4.62 7.50
CA GLY A 66 -0.69 -3.51 6.95
C GLY A 66 -0.06 -2.13 7.18
N ARG A 67 1.07 -2.05 7.90
CA ARG A 67 1.91 -0.86 7.93
C ARG A 67 2.61 -0.68 6.59
N CYS A 68 3.03 0.54 6.30
CA CYS A 68 3.88 0.83 5.16
C CYS A 68 5.26 1.30 5.60
N ALA A 69 6.26 1.04 4.76
CA ALA A 69 7.62 1.51 4.95
C ALA A 69 8.10 2.26 3.71
N GLN A 70 8.84 3.35 3.91
CA GLN A 70 9.59 3.99 2.83
C GLN A 70 11.01 3.42 2.85
N VAL A 71 11.43 2.85 1.72
CA VAL A 71 12.70 2.14 1.56
C VAL A 71 13.57 2.90 0.58
N THR A 72 14.83 3.11 0.96
CA THR A 72 15.86 3.78 0.16
C THR A 72 17.03 2.83 0.00
N CYS A 73 17.53 2.63 -1.22
CA CYS A 73 18.80 1.92 -1.40
C CYS A 73 19.96 2.86 -1.07
N THR A 74 20.82 2.45 -0.14
CA THR A 74 22.00 3.21 0.29
C THR A 74 23.31 2.64 -0.24
N ASP A 75 23.25 1.48 -0.89
CA ASP A 75 24.41 0.85 -1.53
C ASP A 75 24.96 1.72 -2.68
N PRO A 76 26.29 1.90 -2.79
CA PRO A 76 26.90 2.59 -3.93
C PRO A 76 26.47 2.07 -5.31
N GLN A 77 26.04 0.81 -5.43
CA GLN A 77 25.52 0.23 -6.69
C GLN A 77 24.20 0.87 -7.16
N CYS A 78 23.47 1.49 -6.24
CA CYS A 78 22.21 2.21 -6.50
C CYS A 78 22.42 3.69 -6.87
N SER A 79 23.67 4.13 -7.05
CA SER A 79 23.96 5.52 -7.45
C SER A 79 23.34 5.85 -8.82
N GLY A 80 22.66 7.00 -8.91
CA GLY A 80 22.19 7.55 -10.20
C GLY A 80 20.96 6.87 -10.79
N ARG A 81 20.09 6.28 -9.95
CA ARG A 81 18.84 5.61 -10.36
C ARG A 81 17.67 6.59 -10.42
N SER A 82 16.64 6.17 -11.16
CA SER A 82 15.44 6.96 -11.45
C SER A 82 14.59 7.23 -10.22
N GLN A 83 14.62 6.35 -9.23
CA GLN A 83 13.83 6.49 -8.01
C GLN A 83 14.73 6.27 -6.79
N GLU A 84 14.81 7.28 -5.93
CA GLU A 84 15.67 7.23 -4.73
C GLU A 84 15.03 6.38 -3.61
N SER A 85 13.68 6.35 -3.55
CA SER A 85 12.94 5.58 -2.54
C SER A 85 11.59 5.09 -3.03
N ALA A 86 11.05 4.04 -2.41
CA ALA A 86 9.72 3.51 -2.70
C ALA A 86 8.95 3.18 -1.41
N ILE A 87 7.63 3.31 -1.45
CA ILE A 87 6.75 2.88 -0.35
C ILE A 87 6.31 1.44 -0.59
N VAL A 88 6.45 0.60 0.44
CA VAL A 88 6.04 -0.80 0.44
C VAL A 88 5.02 -1.09 1.54
N TYR A 89 4.16 -2.07 1.29
CA TYR A 89 3.16 -2.59 2.22
C TYR A 89 3.70 -3.85 2.90
N VAL A 90 3.67 -3.88 4.23
CA VAL A 90 4.05 -5.07 5.00
C VAL A 90 2.94 -6.11 4.90
N VAL A 91 3.21 -7.21 4.19
CA VAL A 91 2.24 -8.30 3.95
C VAL A 91 2.74 -9.66 4.42
N ASP A 92 4.02 -9.76 4.76
CA ASP A 92 4.65 -11.03 5.06
C ASP A 92 5.80 -10.90 6.08
N GLN A 93 6.24 -12.05 6.59
CA GLN A 93 7.39 -12.17 7.46
C GLN A 93 8.51 -12.87 6.71
N CYS A 94 9.73 -12.38 6.88
CA CYS A 94 10.95 -13.06 6.46
C CYS A 94 11.66 -13.67 7.70
N PRO A 95 11.48 -14.97 7.99
CA PRO A 95 12.05 -15.57 9.20
C PRO A 95 13.58 -15.65 9.20
N GLY A 96 14.19 -15.65 8.01
CA GLY A 96 15.64 -15.71 7.81
C GLY A 96 16.35 -14.36 7.74
N CYS A 97 15.59 -13.25 7.73
CA CYS A 97 16.13 -11.90 7.66
C CYS A 97 16.67 -11.44 9.02
N ASN A 98 17.80 -10.74 9.03
CA ASN A 98 18.34 -10.14 10.26
C ASN A 98 17.56 -8.88 10.64
N ASP A 99 17.86 -8.34 11.82
CA ASP A 99 17.31 -7.07 12.26
C ASP A 99 17.60 -5.97 11.22
N GLY A 100 16.56 -5.24 10.80
CA GLY A 100 16.63 -4.22 9.76
C GLY A 100 16.58 -4.72 8.31
N ASP A 101 16.74 -6.02 8.04
CA ASP A 101 16.66 -6.57 6.67
C ASP A 101 15.20 -6.59 6.16
N LEU A 102 15.04 -6.41 4.84
CA LEU A 102 13.77 -6.47 4.11
C LEU A 102 13.88 -7.39 2.89
N ASP A 103 12.83 -8.18 2.64
CA ASP A 103 12.67 -8.93 1.40
C ASP A 103 11.60 -8.27 0.53
N LEU A 104 12.01 -7.55 -0.51
CA LEU A 104 11.15 -6.65 -1.28
C LEU A 104 10.48 -7.38 -2.45
N SER A 105 9.37 -6.84 -2.94
CA SER A 105 8.85 -7.26 -4.25
C SER A 105 9.90 -7.01 -5.36
N PRO A 106 9.92 -7.81 -6.44
CA PRO A 106 10.87 -7.61 -7.53
C PRO A 106 10.70 -6.24 -8.19
N THR A 107 9.46 -5.77 -8.30
CA THR A 107 9.13 -4.45 -8.86
C THR A 107 9.73 -3.31 -8.03
N VAL A 108 9.63 -3.36 -6.70
CA VAL A 108 10.19 -2.33 -5.83
C VAL A 108 11.70 -2.39 -5.84
N PHE A 109 12.28 -3.59 -5.78
CA PHE A 109 13.72 -3.77 -5.84
C PHE A 109 14.29 -3.17 -7.13
N GLU A 110 13.69 -3.48 -8.28
CA GLU A 110 14.10 -2.91 -9.56
C GLU A 110 13.92 -1.39 -9.61
N ALA A 111 12.84 -0.85 -9.05
CA ALA A 111 12.59 0.59 -9.02
C ALA A 111 13.68 1.38 -8.26
N ILE A 112 14.07 0.91 -7.06
CA ILE A 112 15.04 1.63 -6.21
C ILE A 112 16.51 1.31 -6.56
N THR A 113 16.77 0.19 -7.22
CA THR A 113 18.15 -0.24 -7.54
C THR A 113 18.50 -0.13 -9.02
N GLY A 114 17.52 -0.19 -9.92
CA GLY A 114 17.71 -0.37 -11.37
C GLY A 114 18.35 -1.71 -11.76
N MET A 115 18.26 -2.72 -10.89
CA MET A 115 18.93 -4.01 -11.05
C MET A 115 17.94 -5.17 -10.95
N THR A 116 18.33 -6.31 -11.54
CA THR A 116 17.71 -7.61 -11.26
C THR A 116 18.05 -8.08 -9.84
N PRO A 117 17.27 -9.03 -9.27
CA PRO A 117 17.46 -9.55 -7.92
C PRO A 117 18.92 -9.72 -7.49
N SER A 118 19.29 -8.98 -6.45
CA SER A 118 20.60 -9.02 -5.80
C SER A 118 20.40 -8.71 -4.31
N LYS A 119 21.49 -8.46 -3.60
CA LYS A 119 21.51 -8.00 -2.22
C LYS A 119 22.17 -6.64 -2.18
N VAL A 120 21.52 -5.66 -1.55
CA VAL A 120 21.99 -4.27 -1.44
C VAL A 120 21.80 -3.74 -0.03
N GLU A 121 22.63 -2.80 0.38
CA GLU A 121 22.39 -2.04 1.61
C GLU A 121 21.19 -1.08 1.44
N ILE A 122 20.32 -1.05 2.45
CA ILE A 122 19.12 -0.21 2.49
C ILE A 122 18.99 0.56 3.80
N SER A 123 18.24 1.66 3.74
CA SER A 123 17.69 2.38 4.89
C SER A 123 16.18 2.51 4.72
N TRP A 124 15.41 2.36 5.80
CA TRP A 124 13.96 2.45 5.72
C TRP A 124 13.31 2.88 7.03
N GLU A 125 12.09 3.38 6.95
CA GLU A 125 11.28 3.74 8.11
C GLU A 125 9.81 3.45 7.87
N PHE A 126 9.04 3.23 8.95
CA PHE A 126 7.59 3.14 8.82
C PHE A 126 6.99 4.51 8.51
N VAL A 127 6.09 4.54 7.53
CA VAL A 127 5.41 5.75 7.04
C VAL A 127 3.91 5.52 6.95
N THR A 128 3.15 6.61 6.78
CA THR A 128 1.72 6.53 6.44
C THR A 128 1.54 5.88 5.08
N CYS A 129 0.67 4.88 4.98
CA CYS A 129 0.36 4.23 3.71
C CYS A 129 -0.38 5.18 2.76
N PRO A 130 -0.06 5.18 1.46
CA PRO A 130 -0.78 5.95 0.44
C PRO A 130 -2.08 5.23 0.04
N THR A 131 -2.93 4.95 1.04
CA THR A 131 -4.24 4.33 0.85
C THR A 131 -5.33 5.39 1.07
N SER A 132 -6.35 5.39 0.22
CA SER A 132 -7.52 6.28 0.31
C SER A 132 -8.78 5.50 0.64
N GLY A 133 -9.73 6.15 1.30
CA GLY A 133 -11.03 5.58 1.66
C GLY A 133 -11.04 4.94 3.05
N ASN A 134 -12.14 4.24 3.33
CA ASN A 134 -12.43 3.72 4.67
C ASN A 134 -11.61 2.46 4.97
N ILE A 135 -11.33 2.21 6.26
CA ILE A 135 -10.90 0.87 6.71
C ILE A 135 -11.98 -0.11 6.27
N LYS A 136 -11.53 -1.28 5.80
CA LYS A 136 -12.40 -2.44 5.65
C LYS A 136 -12.08 -3.44 6.73
N TYR A 137 -13.09 -4.20 7.13
CA TYR A 137 -12.98 -5.21 8.16
C TYR A 137 -13.39 -6.55 7.57
N CYS A 138 -12.52 -7.54 7.70
CA CYS A 138 -12.72 -8.87 7.19
C CYS A 138 -12.92 -9.87 8.33
N LEU A 139 -14.09 -10.50 8.38
CA LEU A 139 -14.41 -11.61 9.24
C LEU A 139 -13.78 -12.89 8.68
N LYS A 140 -12.86 -13.49 9.45
CA LYS A 140 -12.14 -14.69 9.06
C LYS A 140 -13.08 -15.85 8.77
N GLU A 141 -12.79 -16.62 7.73
CA GLU A 141 -13.49 -17.88 7.46
C GLU A 141 -13.47 -18.82 8.68
N GLY A 142 -14.63 -19.42 8.98
CA GLY A 142 -14.87 -20.24 10.18
C GLY A 142 -15.41 -19.46 11.38
N SER A 143 -15.45 -18.13 11.30
CA SER A 143 -16.06 -17.30 12.34
C SER A 143 -17.57 -17.56 12.49
N ASN A 144 -18.04 -17.45 13.72
CA ASN A 144 -19.43 -17.63 14.13
C ASN A 144 -19.68 -16.90 15.45
N ALA A 145 -20.90 -16.98 15.99
CA ALA A 145 -21.28 -16.26 17.21
C ALA A 145 -20.49 -16.64 18.49
N PHE A 146 -19.73 -17.74 18.48
CA PHE A 146 -18.93 -18.18 19.63
C PHE A 146 -17.43 -17.95 19.47
N TRP A 147 -16.97 -17.75 18.22
CA TRP A 147 -15.57 -17.55 17.88
C TRP A 147 -15.54 -16.68 16.64
N ALA A 148 -15.01 -15.47 16.74
CA ALA A 148 -14.93 -14.55 15.62
C ALA A 148 -13.58 -13.84 15.63
N ALA A 149 -12.93 -13.83 14.47
CA ALA A 149 -11.66 -13.15 14.29
C ALA A 149 -11.79 -12.14 13.15
N ILE A 150 -11.41 -10.89 13.42
CA ILE A 150 -11.60 -9.77 12.49
C ILE A 150 -10.24 -9.21 12.09
N GLN A 151 -10.07 -8.97 10.81
CA GLN A 151 -8.88 -8.37 10.23
C GLN A 151 -9.23 -6.97 9.69
N PRO A 152 -8.71 -5.90 10.30
CA PRO A 152 -8.73 -4.59 9.66
C PRO A 152 -7.79 -4.57 8.46
N THR A 153 -8.21 -3.95 7.37
CA THR A 153 -7.43 -3.77 6.14
C THR A 153 -7.57 -2.32 5.67
N HIS A 154 -6.72 -1.92 4.71
CA HIS A 154 -6.68 -0.55 4.16
C HIS A 154 -6.36 0.55 5.19
N THR A 155 -5.85 0.18 6.36
CA THR A 155 -5.35 1.12 7.38
C THR A 155 -4.21 1.97 6.84
N ILE A 156 -4.19 3.27 7.16
CA ILE A 156 -3.10 4.15 6.72
C ILE A 156 -1.91 4.19 7.70
N VAL A 157 -2.14 3.79 8.95
CA VAL A 157 -1.13 3.67 10.01
C VAL A 157 -1.27 2.29 10.67
N GLY A 158 -0.25 1.88 11.42
CA GLY A 158 -0.31 0.60 12.14
C GLY A 158 -1.46 0.53 13.13
N VAL A 159 -2.02 -0.66 13.28
CA VAL A 159 -3.02 -0.96 14.31
C VAL A 159 -2.29 -1.30 15.61
N ASP A 160 -2.68 -0.69 16.72
CA ASP A 160 -2.19 -1.01 18.05
C ASP A 160 -3.11 -2.02 18.76
N SER A 161 -4.41 -1.79 18.68
CA SER A 161 -5.39 -2.66 19.33
C SER A 161 -6.75 -2.60 18.65
N VAL A 162 -7.52 -3.68 18.81
CA VAL A 162 -8.92 -3.76 18.42
C VAL A 162 -9.73 -4.23 19.63
N THR A 163 -10.91 -3.65 19.82
CA THR A 163 -11.92 -4.19 20.73
C THR A 163 -13.20 -4.47 19.97
N ILE A 164 -13.91 -5.52 20.37
CA ILE A 164 -15.18 -5.93 19.77
C ILE A 164 -16.23 -5.92 20.88
N ASP A 165 -17.28 -5.12 20.71
CA ASP A 165 -18.30 -4.81 21.71
C ASP A 165 -17.71 -4.38 23.06
N GLY A 166 -16.63 -3.58 23.00
CA GLY A 166 -15.88 -3.10 24.17
C GLY A 166 -15.07 -4.17 24.89
N LYS A 167 -14.94 -5.39 24.33
CA LYS A 167 -14.10 -6.46 24.87
C LYS A 167 -12.75 -6.46 24.17
N PRO A 168 -11.64 -6.68 24.92
CA PRO A 168 -10.33 -6.82 24.31
C PRO A 168 -10.26 -8.07 23.43
N THR A 169 -9.49 -7.99 22.37
CA THR A 169 -9.17 -9.14 21.51
C THR A 169 -7.77 -9.67 21.80
N SER A 170 -7.53 -10.93 21.44
CA SER A 170 -6.18 -11.50 21.29
C SER A 170 -5.82 -11.63 19.81
N MET A 171 -4.55 -11.86 19.49
CA MET A 171 -4.14 -12.15 18.11
C MET A 171 -4.26 -13.65 17.82
N VAL A 172 -4.80 -14.02 16.65
CA VAL A 172 -4.69 -15.40 16.16
C VAL A 172 -3.22 -15.69 15.86
N ALA A 173 -2.68 -16.77 16.44
CA ALA A 173 -1.26 -17.11 16.30
C ALA A 173 -0.80 -17.13 14.82
N SER A 174 0.32 -16.45 14.56
CA SER A 174 0.94 -16.35 13.23
C SER A 174 0.01 -15.82 12.13
N SER A 175 -0.93 -14.94 12.45
CA SER A 175 -1.78 -14.27 11.45
C SER A 175 -2.27 -12.92 11.98
N PHE A 176 -2.64 -12.01 11.08
CA PHE A 176 -3.16 -10.70 11.47
C PHE A 176 -4.68 -10.72 11.57
N TYR A 177 -5.18 -11.34 12.64
CA TYR A 177 -6.60 -11.36 12.98
C TYR A 177 -6.80 -11.16 14.47
N PHE A 178 -7.65 -10.19 14.81
CA PHE A 178 -8.05 -9.87 16.17
C PHE A 178 -9.21 -10.77 16.57
N LEU A 179 -8.89 -11.75 17.41
CA LEU A 179 -9.79 -12.77 17.93
C LEU A 179 -10.58 -12.24 19.13
N LEU A 180 -11.90 -12.27 19.00
CA LEU A 180 -12.78 -12.27 20.16
C LEU A 180 -12.76 -13.67 20.78
N ASP A 181 -11.91 -13.86 21.78
CA ASP A 181 -11.74 -15.15 22.44
C ASP A 181 -13.06 -15.57 23.12
N GLY A 182 -13.55 -16.75 22.75
CA GLY A 182 -14.84 -17.33 23.12
C GLY A 182 -15.01 -17.64 24.63
N ILE A 183 -14.21 -17.01 25.48
CA ILE A 183 -14.40 -16.91 26.94
C ILE A 183 -15.69 -16.13 27.26
N SER A 184 -16.24 -15.39 26.28
CA SER A 184 -17.55 -14.77 26.38
C SER A 184 -18.65 -15.84 26.51
N THR A 185 -19.30 -15.91 27.68
CA THR A 185 -20.56 -16.67 27.88
C THR A 185 -21.73 -16.09 27.06
N VAL A 186 -21.50 -15.00 26.35
CA VAL A 186 -22.45 -14.28 25.51
C VAL A 186 -22.07 -14.48 24.04
N LYS A 187 -23.03 -14.96 23.25
CA LYS A 187 -22.95 -15.05 21.79
C LYS A 187 -22.79 -13.66 21.18
N SER A 188 -21.84 -13.50 20.28
CA SER A 188 -21.68 -12.27 19.51
C SER A 188 -22.70 -12.20 18.38
N ASP A 189 -23.32 -11.03 18.23
CA ASP A 189 -24.22 -10.74 17.11
C ASP A 189 -23.39 -10.21 15.94
N LEU A 190 -23.05 -11.10 15.00
CA LEU A 190 -22.25 -10.74 13.83
C LEU A 190 -22.97 -9.76 12.87
N SER A 191 -24.27 -9.50 13.07
CA SER A 191 -25.01 -8.49 12.31
C SER A 191 -24.93 -7.09 12.91
N HIS A 192 -24.34 -6.96 14.11
CA HIS A 192 -24.26 -5.68 14.83
C HIS A 192 -23.06 -5.63 15.78
N LEU A 193 -21.85 -5.75 15.24
CA LEU A 193 -20.61 -5.67 16.02
C LEU A 193 -20.11 -4.24 16.09
N LYS A 194 -19.90 -3.73 17.30
CA LYS A 194 -19.17 -2.49 17.52
C LYS A 194 -17.68 -2.79 17.57
N ILE A 195 -16.93 -2.28 16.60
CA ILE A 195 -15.48 -2.39 16.54
C ILE A 195 -14.88 -1.05 16.93
N THR A 196 -13.93 -1.07 17.86
CA THR A 196 -13.08 0.09 18.15
C THR A 196 -11.64 -0.28 17.82
N LEU A 197 -11.07 0.41 16.85
CA LEU A 197 -9.69 0.26 16.40
C LEU A 197 -8.85 1.42 16.95
N THR A 198 -7.74 1.10 17.60
CA THR A 198 -6.74 2.08 18.04
C THR A 198 -5.50 1.92 17.17
N SER A 199 -4.98 3.03 16.65
CA SER A 199 -3.74 3.06 15.88
C SER A 199 -2.51 3.18 16.78
N VAL A 200 -1.33 2.90 16.23
CA VAL A 200 -0.03 3.11 16.90
C VAL A 200 0.26 4.58 17.23
N SER A 201 -0.45 5.53 16.61
CA SER A 201 -0.43 6.96 16.96
C SER A 201 -1.38 7.32 18.11
N GLY A 202 -2.21 6.37 18.56
CA GLY A 202 -3.19 6.54 19.65
C GLY A 202 -4.55 7.07 19.20
N GLU A 203 -4.75 7.28 17.90
CA GLU A 203 -6.05 7.66 17.35
C GLU A 203 -7.01 6.47 17.34
N THR A 204 -8.27 6.70 17.70
CA THR A 204 -9.29 5.66 17.78
C THR A 204 -10.42 5.91 16.79
N ILE A 205 -10.83 4.85 16.09
CA ILE A 205 -12.00 4.84 15.21
C ILE A 205 -13.02 3.83 15.76
N GLU A 206 -14.29 4.13 15.61
CA GLU A 206 -15.39 3.25 16.00
C GLU A 206 -16.33 3.03 14.82
N ASP A 207 -16.64 1.77 14.52
CA ASP A 207 -17.58 1.36 13.49
C ASP A 207 -18.57 0.34 14.05
N VAL A 208 -19.81 0.36 13.54
CA VAL A 208 -20.81 -0.67 13.83
C VAL A 208 -21.12 -1.41 12.54
N LEU A 209 -20.82 -2.71 12.51
CA LEU A 209 -20.73 -3.49 11.28
C LEU A 209 -21.66 -4.71 11.29
N SER A 210 -22.14 -5.08 10.10
CA SER A 210 -22.90 -6.30 9.85
C SER A 210 -22.17 -7.19 8.85
N PHE A 211 -21.83 -8.40 9.25
CA PHE A 211 -21.17 -9.41 8.40
C PHE A 211 -22.16 -10.44 7.81
N THR A 212 -23.45 -10.09 7.69
CA THR A 212 -24.47 -11.03 7.16
C THR A 212 -24.34 -11.28 5.66
N ASP A 213 -23.86 -10.27 4.92
CA ASP A 213 -23.92 -10.25 3.45
C ASP A 213 -22.54 -10.45 2.81
N GLY A 214 -21.49 -10.59 3.61
CA GLY A 214 -20.13 -10.76 3.14
C GLY A 214 -19.11 -10.90 4.27
N ASN A 215 -17.97 -11.50 3.93
CA ASN A 215 -16.87 -11.68 4.87
C ASN A 215 -16.00 -10.42 5.01
N CYS A 216 -16.04 -9.48 4.07
CA CYS A 216 -15.36 -8.19 4.20
C CYS A 216 -16.38 -7.07 4.01
N VAL A 217 -16.37 -6.11 4.93
CA VAL A 217 -17.31 -4.99 4.95
C VAL A 217 -16.56 -3.69 5.14
N GLU A 218 -17.04 -2.64 4.48
CA GLU A 218 -16.45 -1.31 4.59
C GLU A 218 -16.92 -0.63 5.87
N GLY A 219 -15.98 0.01 6.58
CA GLY A 219 -16.26 0.88 7.70
C GLY A 219 -17.00 2.15 7.28
N THR A 220 -17.46 2.91 8.26
CA THR A 220 -18.15 4.18 8.05
C THR A 220 -17.24 5.40 8.21
N THR A 221 -16.08 5.20 8.82
CA THR A 221 -15.09 6.24 9.07
C THR A 221 -14.00 6.20 8.01
N ASP A 222 -13.80 7.32 7.32
CA ASP A 222 -12.62 7.52 6.47
C ASP A 222 -11.37 7.54 7.34
N ASN A 223 -10.30 6.92 6.86
CA ASN A 223 -9.05 6.76 7.61
C ASN A 223 -8.28 8.06 7.80
N GLY A 224 -8.87 9.20 7.44
CA GLY A 224 -8.13 10.43 7.18
C GLY A 224 -7.09 10.19 6.09
N GLY A 225 -7.37 9.27 5.16
CA GLY A 225 -6.56 9.07 3.97
C GLY A 225 -6.33 10.41 3.30
N VAL A 226 -5.23 10.54 2.57
CA VAL A 226 -4.81 11.81 1.97
C VAL A 226 -5.82 12.25 0.89
N ASP A 227 -6.97 12.77 1.31
CA ASP A 227 -7.96 13.44 0.49
C ASP A 227 -7.42 14.85 0.24
N GLY A 228 -6.31 14.91 -0.52
CA GLY A 228 -5.52 16.12 -0.55
C GLY A 228 -4.06 16.03 -0.98
N ILE A 229 -3.69 15.21 -1.98
CA ILE A 229 -2.89 15.83 -3.04
C ILE A 229 -3.86 16.67 -3.84
N SER A 230 -4.23 17.83 -3.29
CA SER A 230 -4.69 18.91 -4.14
C SER A 230 -3.59 19.10 -5.16
N ASN A 231 -3.95 19.13 -6.44
CA ASN A 231 -3.15 19.67 -7.53
C ASN A 231 -2.80 21.16 -7.26
N ARG A 232 -2.09 21.45 -6.18
CA ARG A 232 -1.38 22.70 -6.00
C ARG A 232 0.01 22.45 -6.54
N CYS A 233 0.17 22.75 -7.83
CA CYS A 233 1.45 23.22 -8.32
C CYS A 233 2.04 24.17 -7.28
N PRO A 234 3.35 24.09 -6.97
CA PRO A 234 4.00 25.11 -6.16
C PRO A 234 3.63 26.46 -6.74
N THR A 235 3.07 27.34 -5.90
CA THR A 235 2.62 28.66 -6.34
C THR A 235 3.77 29.35 -7.04
N TYR A 236 3.58 29.62 -8.33
CA TYR A 236 4.50 30.37 -9.18
C TYR A 236 4.90 31.67 -8.46
N ASN A 237 6.19 31.78 -8.11
CA ASN A 237 6.81 33.03 -7.69
C ASN A 237 7.31 33.75 -8.96
N PRO A 238 6.68 34.86 -9.38
CA PRO A 238 7.06 35.54 -10.62
C PRO A 238 8.47 36.16 -10.59
N ASP A 239 9.06 36.30 -9.40
CA ASP A 239 10.30 37.07 -9.21
C ASP A 239 11.58 36.24 -9.39
N GLU A 240 11.51 34.92 -9.54
CA GLU A 240 12.70 34.06 -9.50
C GLU A 240 13.30 33.69 -10.87
N TYR A 241 12.58 33.85 -12.00
CA TYR A 241 13.09 33.45 -13.33
C TYR A 241 12.70 34.39 -14.47
N ALA A 242 13.15 35.64 -14.41
CA ALA A 242 13.07 36.57 -15.54
C ALA A 242 14.24 36.36 -16.53
N ASN A 243 14.37 35.18 -17.17
CA ASN A 243 15.28 35.06 -18.35
C ASN A 243 15.13 33.78 -19.23
N GLN A 244 13.91 33.31 -19.50
CA GLN A 244 13.68 32.30 -20.55
C GLN A 244 12.52 32.73 -21.45
N ARG A 245 12.74 32.71 -22.77
CA ARG A 245 11.81 33.20 -23.78
C ARG A 245 10.50 32.38 -23.77
N SER A 246 9.39 33.11 -23.89
CA SER A 246 8.00 32.62 -23.90
C SER A 246 7.72 31.71 -25.09
N ASP A 247 7.20 30.50 -24.84
CA ASP A 247 6.28 29.75 -25.72
C ASP A 247 5.81 28.44 -25.05
N ARG A 248 5.41 28.47 -23.75
CA ARG A 248 4.69 27.35 -23.12
C ARG A 248 3.51 27.85 -22.30
N ASP A 249 2.38 27.16 -22.45
CA ASP A 249 1.16 27.37 -21.68
C ASP A 249 1.44 27.18 -20.18
N PRO A 250 1.13 28.18 -19.32
CA PRO A 250 1.34 28.09 -17.88
C PRO A 250 0.49 27.03 -17.17
N ASN A 251 -0.40 26.32 -17.89
CA ASN A 251 -1.20 25.22 -17.36
C ASN A 251 -0.75 23.81 -17.83
N TYR A 252 0.38 23.69 -18.54
CA TYR A 252 0.88 22.38 -18.98
C TYR A 252 1.66 21.65 -17.87
N CYS A 253 1.05 20.61 -17.29
CA CYS A 253 1.72 19.65 -16.42
C CYS A 253 2.15 18.42 -17.25
N PRO A 254 3.45 18.05 -17.31
CA PRO A 254 3.85 16.79 -17.92
C PRO A 254 3.38 15.64 -17.01
N ASN A 255 2.43 14.83 -17.48
CA ASN A 255 2.10 13.56 -16.83
C ASN A 255 3.23 12.56 -17.03
N ASP A 256 3.64 11.88 -15.96
CA ASP A 256 4.43 10.66 -16.04
C ASP A 256 3.71 9.63 -16.91
N GLY A 257 4.47 9.03 -17.82
CA GLY A 257 3.95 8.21 -18.90
C GLY A 257 3.26 6.93 -18.42
N ILE A 258 1.93 6.90 -18.56
CA ILE A 258 1.19 5.67 -18.91
C ILE A 258 0.54 5.96 -20.25
N VAL A 259 1.17 5.51 -21.33
CA VAL A 259 0.58 5.52 -22.66
C VAL A 259 -0.34 4.29 -22.77
N ASN A 260 -1.65 4.51 -22.64
CA ASN A 260 -2.65 3.62 -23.23
C ASN A 260 -3.24 4.35 -24.44
N ASP A 261 -2.58 4.22 -25.60
CA ASP A 261 -3.16 4.64 -26.87
C ASP A 261 -4.13 3.56 -27.36
N GLU A 262 -5.45 3.75 -27.15
CA GLU A 262 -6.45 3.25 -28.09
C GLU A 262 -6.80 4.40 -29.07
N PRO A 263 -6.67 4.22 -30.39
CA PRO A 263 -6.93 5.29 -31.33
C PRO A 263 -8.43 5.41 -31.61
N SER A 264 -9.06 6.43 -31.05
CA SER A 264 -10.17 7.07 -31.74
C SER A 264 -9.60 7.85 -32.92
N ASN A 265 -9.91 7.46 -34.16
CA ASN A 265 -10.10 8.52 -35.14
C ASN A 265 -11.14 8.26 -36.21
N ASP A 266 -11.82 9.37 -36.41
CA ASP A 266 -12.96 9.65 -37.24
C ASP A 266 -12.61 9.51 -38.73
N ARG A 267 -13.65 9.23 -39.52
CA ARG A 267 -13.59 9.09 -40.96
C ARG A 267 -13.34 10.46 -41.59
N SER A 268 -12.31 10.56 -42.43
CA SER A 268 -12.38 11.42 -43.60
C SER A 268 -11.56 10.85 -44.75
N SER A 269 -12.29 10.55 -45.82
CA SER A 269 -11.92 10.35 -47.21
C SER A 269 -10.55 10.87 -47.66
N ASP A 270 -9.77 10.00 -48.31
CA ASP A 270 -9.42 10.25 -49.72
C ASP A 270 -8.93 9.00 -50.48
N ASN A 271 -9.29 9.00 -51.75
CA ASN A 271 -9.25 7.92 -52.73
C ASN A 271 -7.92 7.91 -53.50
N ARG A 272 -7.25 6.74 -53.65
CA ARG A 272 -6.40 6.41 -54.83
C ARG A 272 -5.86 4.96 -54.82
N THR A 273 -6.49 4.12 -55.64
CA THR A 273 -5.93 3.15 -56.62
C THR A 273 -4.60 2.41 -56.39
N ALA A 274 -4.73 1.07 -56.40
CA ALA A 274 -4.16 0.10 -57.37
C ALA A 274 -2.92 -0.75 -57.03
N ASN A 275 -3.08 -2.04 -57.39
CA ASN A 275 -2.12 -3.14 -57.62
C ASN A 275 -1.42 -3.73 -56.39
N GLY A 276 -1.32 -5.05 -56.19
CA GLY A 276 -1.65 -6.21 -57.01
C GLY A 276 -0.82 -7.42 -56.51
N SER A 277 -1.26 -8.62 -56.89
CA SER A 277 -0.53 -9.90 -56.84
C SER A 277 -0.60 -10.74 -55.56
N SER A 278 -1.55 -11.68 -55.61
CA SER A 278 -1.44 -13.12 -55.29
C SER A 278 -0.11 -13.65 -54.74
N ASP A 279 -0.19 -14.45 -53.67
CA ASP A 279 0.08 -15.88 -53.82
C ASP A 279 -0.60 -16.76 -52.77
N LYS A 280 -1.18 -17.87 -53.26
CA LYS A 280 -1.80 -18.94 -52.49
C LYS A 280 -0.72 -19.92 -52.03
N ARG A 281 -0.83 -20.44 -50.80
CA ARG A 281 -0.62 -21.87 -50.57
C ARG A 281 -1.31 -22.37 -49.29
N THR A 282 -2.15 -23.36 -49.49
CA THR A 282 -2.90 -24.17 -48.52
C THR A 282 -2.11 -25.43 -48.14
N ASN A 283 -2.25 -25.88 -46.89
CA ASN A 283 -2.45 -27.26 -46.39
C ASN A 283 -2.09 -27.27 -44.90
N ASP A 284 -3.03 -27.50 -43.98
CA ASP A 284 -3.68 -28.77 -43.59
C ASP A 284 -2.73 -29.74 -42.86
N GLY A 285 -3.17 -30.22 -41.70
CA GLY A 285 -2.67 -31.47 -41.11
C GLY A 285 -2.23 -31.48 -39.64
N THR A 286 -3.22 -31.57 -38.73
CA THR A 286 -3.26 -32.50 -37.58
C THR A 286 -2.24 -32.45 -36.40
N ALA A 287 -2.81 -32.12 -35.23
CA ALA A 287 -2.75 -32.81 -33.92
C ALA A 287 -1.39 -33.17 -33.28
N LYS A 288 -1.19 -32.71 -32.03
CA LYS A 288 -1.23 -33.59 -30.84
C LYS A 288 -1.24 -32.80 -29.53
N ASP A 289 -2.11 -33.33 -28.67
CA ASP A 289 -2.35 -33.14 -27.24
C ASP A 289 -1.18 -33.70 -26.43
N GLU A 290 -0.60 -32.96 -25.47
CA GLU A 290 0.05 -33.53 -24.27
C GLU A 290 -0.04 -32.54 -23.10
N SER A 291 -0.66 -33.04 -22.05
CA SER A 291 -0.78 -32.52 -20.69
C SER A 291 0.41 -32.99 -19.87
N PHE A 292 0.94 -32.15 -18.98
CA PHE A 292 1.75 -32.61 -17.85
C PHE A 292 1.51 -31.78 -16.60
N TYR A 293 1.56 -32.54 -15.50
CA TYR A 293 1.33 -32.25 -14.08
C TYR A 293 2.06 -31.02 -13.53
#